data_AF-A0A538EM59-F1
#
_entry.id   AF-A0A538EM59-F1
#
_cell.length_a   1.000
_cell.length_b   1.000
_cell.length_c   1.000
_cell.angle_alpha   90.00
_cell.angle_beta   90.00
_cell.angle_gamma   90.00
#
_symmetry.space_group_name_H-M   'P 1'
#
loop_
_entity.id
_entity.type
_entity.pdbx_description
1 polymer ?
#
loop_
_entity_poly.entity_id
_entity_poly.type
_entity_poly.pdbx_seq_one_letter_code
_entity_poly.pdbx_strand_id
1 'polypeptide(L)'
;MRSAIVVPGHARRGRISSLCLELVREAERIAAATEVDAVVFSGWAPRGGNSEADQMRAAWRGPDVELVLEPTARVTAENAARTLPLLVARGIEHAVVVCAPLHLFRARFFFSRVYGAHGIATEFRAVTAGRTLHALLWELGATPAIRRHLRAARTELER
;
A
#
# COMPACT_ATOMS: atom_id res chain seq x y z
N MET A 1 -12.22 -11.97 14.52
CA MET A 1 -11.15 -11.86 13.52
C MET A 1 -10.88 -10.38 13.33
N ARG A 2 -9.71 -9.90 13.75
CA ARG A 2 -9.39 -8.47 13.66
C ARG A 2 -8.92 -8.10 12.26
N SER A 3 -9.38 -6.98 11.74
CA SER A 3 -9.12 -6.58 10.36
C SER A 3 -8.60 -5.16 10.22
N ALA A 4 -7.74 -4.94 9.22
CA ALA A 4 -7.23 -3.62 8.92
C ALA A 4 -7.24 -3.33 7.42
N ILE A 5 -7.32 -2.05 7.08
CA ILE A 5 -7.11 -1.55 5.72
C ILE A 5 -5.69 -1.01 5.63
N VAL A 6 -4.95 -1.36 4.59
CA VAL A 6 -3.61 -0.82 4.33
C VAL A 6 -3.63 -0.05 3.02
N VAL A 7 -3.23 1.22 3.08
CA VAL A 7 -3.18 2.13 1.93
C VAL A 7 -1.72 2.55 1.68
N PRO A 8 -1.06 1.94 0.67
CA PRO A 8 0.27 2.35 0.25
C PRO A 8 0.22 3.68 -0.51
N GLY A 9 1.15 4.56 -0.17
CA GLY A 9 1.26 5.90 -0.71
C GLY A 9 1.74 5.92 -2.16
N HIS A 10 1.36 7.00 -2.84
CA HIS A 10 1.80 7.32 -4.19
C HIS A 10 1.82 8.83 -4.39
N ALA A 11 2.94 9.49 -4.10
CA ALA A 11 3.12 10.91 -4.36
C ALA A 11 3.68 11.18 -5.76
N ARG A 12 3.32 12.38 -6.25
CA ARG A 12 4.05 13.06 -7.32
C ARG A 12 4.42 14.46 -6.83
N ARG A 13 5.69 14.83 -7.01
CA ARG A 13 6.21 16.17 -6.66
C ARG A 13 5.98 16.57 -5.18
N GLY A 14 5.99 15.62 -4.25
CA GLY A 14 5.86 15.88 -2.80
C GLY A 14 4.42 16.03 -2.30
N ARG A 15 3.42 15.83 -3.16
CA ARG A 15 2.01 15.74 -2.75
C ARG A 15 1.43 14.39 -3.13
N ILE A 16 0.52 13.87 -2.32
CA ILE A 16 -0.26 12.68 -2.69
C ILE A 16 -1.00 12.96 -3.99
N SER A 17 -0.95 11.99 -4.92
CA SER A 17 -1.59 12.12 -6.23
C SER A 17 -3.12 12.06 -6.11
N SER A 18 -3.84 12.47 -7.17
CA SER A 18 -5.28 12.24 -7.27
C SER A 18 -5.65 10.77 -7.14
N LEU A 19 -4.81 9.89 -7.70
CA LEU A 19 -4.96 8.44 -7.54
C LEU A 19 -4.83 8.01 -6.08
N CYS A 20 -3.86 8.55 -5.33
CA CYS A 20 -3.70 8.27 -3.91
C CYS A 20 -4.90 8.75 -3.10
N LEU A 21 -5.47 9.92 -3.42
CA LEU A 21 -6.74 10.38 -2.84
C LEU A 21 -7.90 9.42 -3.13
N GLU A 22 -7.96 8.84 -4.34
CA GLU A 22 -8.96 7.82 -4.66
C GLU A 22 -8.75 6.52 -3.87
N LEU A 23 -7.50 6.14 -3.54
CA LEU A 23 -7.24 5.02 -2.63
C LEU A 23 -7.76 5.32 -1.21
N VAL A 24 -7.55 6.54 -0.72
CA VAL A 24 -8.08 6.98 0.58
C VAL A 24 -9.61 6.90 0.58
N ARG A 25 -10.28 7.42 -0.47
CA ARG A 25 -11.74 7.34 -0.60
C ARG A 25 -12.26 5.91 -0.66
N GLU A 26 -11.54 5.01 -1.32
CA GLU A 26 -11.92 3.60 -1.33
C GLU A 26 -11.75 2.95 0.05
N ALA A 27 -10.68 3.29 0.78
CA ALA A 27 -10.52 2.86 2.17
C ALA A 27 -11.65 3.38 3.07
N GLU A 28 -12.11 4.62 2.88
CA GLU A 28 -13.26 5.19 3.59
C GLU A 28 -14.54 4.39 3.31
N ARG A 29 -14.79 4.03 2.04
CA ARG A 29 -15.96 3.21 1.66
C ARG A 29 -15.93 1.84 2.32
N ILE A 30 -14.76 1.19 2.32
CA ILE A 30 -14.59 -0.13 2.95
C ILE A 30 -14.82 -0.01 4.47
N ALA A 31 -14.21 0.98 5.13
CA ALA A 31 -14.37 1.20 6.57
C ALA A 31 -15.81 1.56 6.96
N ALA A 32 -16.55 2.25 6.09
CA ALA A 32 -17.96 2.56 6.34
C ALA A 32 -18.89 1.35 6.14
N ALA A 33 -18.52 0.41 5.27
CA ALA A 33 -19.32 -0.77 4.94
C ALA A 33 -18.99 -2.00 5.79
N THR A 34 -17.82 -2.01 6.45
CA THR A 34 -17.32 -3.15 7.21
C THR A 34 -16.65 -2.68 8.49
N GLU A 35 -16.81 -3.45 9.57
CA GLU A 35 -16.12 -3.17 10.82
C GLU A 35 -14.62 -3.49 10.65
N VAL A 36 -13.80 -2.45 10.77
CA VAL A 36 -12.34 -2.53 10.69
C VAL A 36 -11.73 -1.96 11.96
N ASP A 37 -10.69 -2.61 12.48
CA ASP A 37 -10.01 -2.19 13.70
C ASP A 37 -9.08 -1.00 13.45
N ALA A 38 -8.45 -0.96 12.27
CA ALA A 38 -7.47 0.06 11.95
C ALA A 38 -7.35 0.34 10.44
N VAL A 39 -6.91 1.55 10.12
CA VAL A 39 -6.46 1.94 8.78
C VAL A 39 -5.00 2.38 8.86
N VAL A 40 -4.15 1.72 8.10
CA VAL A 40 -2.71 1.99 8.06
C VAL A 40 -2.36 2.75 6.78
N PHE A 41 -1.88 3.97 6.93
CA PHE A 41 -1.36 4.80 5.85
C PHE A 41 0.15 4.67 5.79
N SER A 42 0.69 4.28 4.63
CA SER A 42 2.13 4.01 4.46
C SER A 42 2.72 4.86 3.36
N GLY A 43 3.82 5.55 3.59
CA GLY A 43 4.56 6.23 2.53
C GLY A 43 5.35 7.45 3.02
N TRP A 44 6.49 7.69 2.38
CA TRP A 44 7.49 8.70 2.79
C TRP A 44 7.34 10.09 2.17
N ALA A 45 8.15 11.05 2.65
CA ALA A 45 8.28 12.39 2.08
C ALA A 45 9.63 12.55 1.32
N PRO A 46 9.65 12.62 -0.03
CA PRO A 46 10.91 12.67 -0.78
C PRO A 46 11.77 13.94 -0.60
N ARG A 47 11.18 15.05 -0.13
CA ARG A 47 11.84 16.37 -0.07
C ARG A 47 11.75 17.04 1.31
N GLY A 48 11.53 16.25 2.36
CA GLY A 48 11.13 16.78 3.66
C GLY A 48 9.69 17.30 3.66
N GLY A 49 9.15 17.62 4.84
CA GLY A 49 7.75 17.96 5.05
C GLY A 49 6.86 16.74 5.32
N ASN A 50 5.54 16.92 5.22
CA ASN A 50 4.55 15.88 5.53
C ASN A 50 4.72 14.65 4.63
N SER A 51 4.81 13.49 5.25
CA SER A 51 4.87 12.20 4.54
C SER A 51 3.59 11.94 3.75
N GLU A 52 3.65 11.00 2.80
CA GLU A 52 2.44 10.52 2.13
C GLU A 52 1.44 9.98 3.17
N ALA A 53 1.91 9.29 4.21
CA ALA A 53 1.08 8.83 5.32
C ALA A 53 0.36 9.99 6.04
N ASP A 54 1.09 11.06 6.37
CA ASP A 54 0.50 12.25 7.01
C ASP A 54 -0.53 12.94 6.11
N GLN A 55 -0.25 13.02 4.81
CA GLN A 55 -1.16 13.64 3.85
C GLN A 55 -2.44 12.80 3.67
N MET A 56 -2.33 11.46 3.62
CA MET A 56 -3.48 10.56 3.59
C MET A 56 -4.31 10.67 4.86
N ARG A 57 -3.66 10.73 6.03
CA ARG A 57 -4.31 10.95 7.33
C ARG A 57 -5.10 12.26 7.38
N ALA A 58 -4.55 13.34 6.84
CA ALA A 58 -5.22 14.64 6.77
C ALA A 58 -6.41 14.63 5.78
N ALA A 59 -6.33 13.81 4.73
CA ALA A 59 -7.37 13.63 3.72
C ALA A 59 -8.52 12.73 4.18
N TRP A 60 -8.32 11.88 5.21
CA TRP A 60 -9.35 10.97 5.71
C TRP A 60 -10.62 11.70 6.18
N ARG A 61 -11.76 11.20 5.71
CA ARG A 61 -13.13 11.63 6.04
C ARG A 61 -14.04 10.44 6.37
N GLY A 62 -13.46 9.26 6.54
CA GLY A 62 -14.19 8.03 6.89
C GLY A 62 -14.59 7.98 8.37
N PRO A 63 -15.10 6.82 8.84
CA PRO A 63 -15.53 6.63 10.22
C PRO A 63 -14.38 6.83 11.22
N ASP A 64 -14.74 6.98 12.49
CA ASP A 64 -13.80 7.06 13.61
C ASP A 64 -13.24 5.66 13.91
N VAL A 65 -12.10 5.36 13.29
CA VAL A 65 -11.35 4.11 13.42
C VAL A 65 -9.90 4.44 13.73
N GLU A 66 -9.13 3.50 14.26
CA GLU A 66 -7.73 3.77 14.57
C GLU A 66 -6.94 4.06 13.28
N LEU A 67 -6.37 5.26 13.17
CA LEU A 67 -5.57 5.66 12.02
C LEU A 67 -4.08 5.61 12.36
N VAL A 68 -3.37 4.68 11.73
CA VAL A 68 -1.96 4.36 12.02
C VAL A 68 -1.09 4.83 10.86
N LEU A 69 0.05 5.45 11.17
CA LEU A 69 0.95 6.00 10.17
C LEU A 69 2.27 5.23 10.10
N GLU A 70 2.69 4.94 8.88
CA GLU A 70 4.02 4.45 8.53
C GLU A 70 4.66 5.47 7.57
N PRO A 71 5.40 6.48 8.06
CA PRO A 71 5.83 7.63 7.26
C PRO A 71 7.16 7.41 6.53
N THR A 72 7.70 6.19 6.49
CA THR A 72 9.07 5.95 6.07
C THR A 72 9.21 5.16 4.78
N ALA A 73 8.23 4.32 4.40
CA ALA A 73 8.37 3.47 3.20
C ALA A 73 8.41 4.27 1.89
N ARG A 74 9.34 3.85 1.04
CA ARG A 74 9.68 4.50 -0.23
C ARG A 74 9.26 3.67 -1.44
N VAL A 75 9.09 2.37 -1.23
CA VAL A 75 8.76 1.39 -2.28
C VAL A 75 7.76 0.35 -1.77
N THR A 76 7.08 -0.35 -2.69
CA THR A 76 6.06 -1.35 -2.36
C THR A 76 6.53 -2.44 -1.39
N ALA A 77 7.79 -2.90 -1.51
CA ALA A 77 8.34 -3.91 -0.62
C ALA A 77 8.50 -3.37 0.81
N GLU A 78 8.93 -2.12 0.96
CA GLU A 78 9.03 -1.45 2.26
C GLU A 78 7.64 -1.18 2.84
N ASN A 79 6.65 -0.78 2.03
CA ASN A 79 5.28 -0.63 2.49
C ASN A 79 4.80 -1.94 3.14
N ALA A 80 4.98 -3.09 2.50
CA ALA A 80 4.61 -4.38 3.08
C ALA A 80 5.40 -4.70 4.35
N ALA A 81 6.72 -4.55 4.33
CA ALA A 81 7.57 -4.92 5.47
C ALA A 81 7.36 -4.02 6.71
N ARG A 82 7.14 -2.72 6.51
CA ARG A 82 7.06 -1.73 7.60
C ARG A 82 5.68 -1.59 8.19
N THR A 83 4.64 -1.92 7.44
CA THR A 83 3.28 -1.96 7.97
C THR A 83 2.96 -3.28 8.70
N LEU A 84 3.65 -4.37 8.37
CA LEU A 84 3.52 -5.65 9.07
C LEU A 84 3.62 -5.55 10.61
N PRO A 85 4.68 -4.97 11.23
CA PRO A 85 4.77 -4.90 12.69
C PRO A 85 3.62 -4.07 13.30
N LEU A 86 3.07 -3.10 12.56
CA LEU A 86 1.91 -2.32 13.00
C LEU A 86 0.64 -3.17 13.06
N LEU A 87 0.47 -4.10 12.13
CA LEU A 87 -0.63 -5.06 12.11
C LEU A 87 -0.48 -6.11 13.22
N VAL A 88 0.73 -6.67 13.37
CA VAL A 88 1.03 -7.69 14.39
C VAL A 88 0.80 -7.13 15.80
N ALA A 89 1.26 -5.91 16.09
CA ALA A 89 1.06 -5.26 17.38
C ALA A 89 -0.42 -5.06 17.76
N ARG A 90 -1.32 -5.05 16.76
CA ARG A 90 -2.77 -4.90 16.94
C ARG A 90 -3.52 -6.23 16.90
N GLY A 91 -2.81 -7.35 16.68
CA GLY A 91 -3.41 -8.66 16.52
C GLY A 91 -4.30 -8.76 15.27
N ILE A 92 -3.97 -8.02 14.20
CA ILE A 92 -4.70 -8.09 12.93
C ILE A 92 -4.46 -9.45 12.28
N GLU A 93 -5.54 -10.11 11.86
CA GLU A 93 -5.54 -11.42 11.21
C GLU A 93 -5.89 -11.31 9.72
N HIS A 94 -6.56 -10.24 9.31
CA HIS A 94 -6.96 -9.99 7.93
C HIS A 94 -6.63 -8.55 7.49
N ALA A 95 -6.00 -8.40 6.35
CA ALA A 95 -5.62 -7.09 5.80
C ALA A 95 -6.19 -6.88 4.39
N VAL A 96 -6.93 -5.80 4.20
CA VAL A 96 -7.38 -5.33 2.88
C VAL A 96 -6.38 -4.29 2.36
N VAL A 97 -5.63 -4.64 1.33
CA VAL A 97 -4.65 -3.73 0.71
C VAL A 97 -5.31 -2.96 -0.43
N VAL A 98 -5.49 -1.65 -0.24
CA VAL A 98 -6.07 -0.75 -1.24
C VAL A 98 -4.96 -0.15 -2.09
N CYS A 99 -4.92 -0.47 -3.38
CA CYS A 99 -3.82 -0.07 -4.25
C CYS A 99 -4.29 0.40 -5.64
N ALA A 100 -3.37 1.03 -6.37
CA ALA A 100 -3.61 1.36 -7.77
C ALA A 100 -3.61 0.10 -8.65
N PRO A 101 -4.39 0.07 -9.76
CA PRO A 101 -4.41 -1.08 -10.67
C PRO A 101 -3.03 -1.49 -11.18
N LEU A 102 -2.22 -0.49 -11.55
CA LEU A 102 -0.85 -0.67 -12.07
C LEU A 102 0.15 -1.25 -11.04
N HIS A 103 -0.28 -1.35 -9.79
CA HIS A 103 0.51 -1.87 -8.68
C HIS A 103 -0.07 -3.15 -8.11
N LEU A 104 -1.19 -3.65 -8.62
CA LEU A 104 -1.89 -4.82 -8.07
C LEU A 104 -1.00 -6.06 -8.07
N PHE A 105 -0.28 -6.34 -9.17
CA PHE A 105 0.60 -7.51 -9.23
C PHE A 105 1.73 -7.43 -8.19
N ARG A 106 2.41 -6.27 -8.11
CA ARG A 106 3.52 -6.07 -7.17
C ARG A 106 3.02 -6.07 -5.72
N ALA A 107 1.92 -5.39 -5.44
CA ALA A 107 1.29 -5.38 -4.12
C ALA A 107 0.92 -6.80 -3.71
N ARG A 108 0.24 -7.56 -4.58
CA ARG A 108 -0.13 -8.94 -4.30
C ARG A 108 1.08 -9.83 -4.02
N PHE A 109 2.16 -9.69 -4.77
CA PHE A 109 3.38 -10.45 -4.55
C PHE A 109 4.02 -10.16 -3.18
N PHE A 110 4.26 -8.87 -2.85
CA PHE A 110 4.95 -8.51 -1.62
C PHE A 110 4.07 -8.70 -0.38
N PHE A 111 2.85 -8.19 -0.39
CA PHE A 111 1.98 -8.23 0.78
C PHE A 111 1.56 -9.66 1.11
N SER A 112 1.14 -10.48 0.14
CA SER A 112 0.71 -11.86 0.44
C SER A 112 1.86 -12.70 1.01
N ARG A 113 3.10 -12.49 0.55
CA ARG A 113 4.27 -13.20 1.06
C ARG A 113 4.68 -12.74 2.45
N VAL A 114 4.76 -11.42 2.66
CA VAL A 114 5.20 -10.84 3.94
C VAL A 114 4.15 -11.09 5.01
N TYR A 115 2.87 -10.87 4.72
CA TYR A 115 1.78 -11.01 5.70
C TYR A 115 1.43 -12.48 5.94
N GLY A 116 1.40 -13.28 4.86
CA GLY A 116 1.12 -14.71 4.96
C GLY A 116 2.14 -15.47 5.80
N ALA A 117 3.42 -15.05 5.78
CA ALA A 117 4.45 -15.62 6.67
C ALA A 117 4.16 -15.40 8.16
N HIS A 118 3.27 -14.47 8.51
CA HIS A 118 2.82 -14.16 9.87
C HIS A 118 1.35 -14.52 10.12
N GLY A 119 0.75 -15.34 9.26
CA GLY A 119 -0.63 -15.80 9.42
C GLY A 119 -1.69 -14.72 9.13
N ILE A 120 -1.31 -13.59 8.53
CA ILE A 120 -2.24 -12.52 8.17
C ILE A 120 -2.76 -12.77 6.75
N ALA A 121 -4.07 -13.03 6.63
CA ALA A 121 -4.73 -13.19 5.35
C ALA A 121 -4.80 -11.84 4.61
N THR A 122 -4.58 -11.86 3.29
CA THR A 122 -4.57 -10.63 2.48
C THR A 122 -5.65 -10.64 1.41
N GLU A 123 -6.44 -9.58 1.39
CA GLU A 123 -7.34 -9.23 0.30
C GLU A 123 -6.83 -7.97 -0.42
N PHE A 124 -7.12 -7.83 -1.72
CA PHE A 124 -6.68 -6.69 -2.51
C PHE A 124 -7.87 -5.98 -3.12
N ARG A 125 -7.87 -4.65 -3.02
CA ARG A 125 -8.85 -3.76 -3.66
C ARG A 125 -8.10 -2.78 -4.55
N ALA A 126 -8.29 -2.91 -5.85
CA ALA A 126 -7.74 -1.99 -6.83
C ALA A 126 -8.78 -0.92 -7.16
N VAL A 127 -8.43 0.35 -7.03
CA VAL A 127 -9.35 1.42 -7.42
C VAL A 127 -9.46 1.49 -8.94
N THR A 128 -10.70 1.56 -9.46
CA THR A 128 -10.94 1.70 -10.90
C THR A 128 -10.61 3.12 -11.36
N ALA A 129 -9.33 3.45 -11.49
CA ALA A 129 -8.92 4.58 -12.31
C ALA A 129 -9.19 4.21 -13.77
N GLY A 130 -9.86 5.07 -14.53
CA GLY A 130 -10.37 4.80 -15.89
C GLY A 130 -9.52 3.80 -16.69
N ARG A 131 -10.13 2.68 -17.08
CA ARG A 131 -9.48 1.55 -17.74
C ARG A 131 -9.04 1.94 -19.15
N THR A 132 -7.86 2.52 -19.32
CA THR A 132 -7.25 2.62 -20.65
C THR A 132 -6.46 1.35 -20.90
N LEU A 133 -6.89 0.51 -21.84
CA LEU A 133 -6.19 -0.71 -22.31
C LEU A 133 -4.68 -0.51 -22.53
N HIS A 134 -4.28 0.70 -22.92
CA HIS A 134 -2.89 1.12 -23.09
C HIS A 134 -2.04 1.02 -21.80
N ALA A 135 -2.64 1.22 -20.62
CA ALA A 135 -1.95 1.11 -19.34
C ALA A 135 -1.64 -0.35 -18.97
N LEU A 136 -2.53 -1.28 -19.34
CA LEU A 136 -2.35 -2.73 -19.18
C LEU A 136 -1.27 -3.28 -20.13
N LEU A 137 -1.19 -2.74 -21.35
CA LEU A 137 -0.14 -3.07 -22.31
C LEU A 137 1.25 -2.58 -21.85
N TRP A 138 1.32 -1.46 -21.14
CA TRP A 138 2.57 -1.01 -20.50
C TRP A 138 3.03 -1.99 -19.41
N GLU A 139 2.12 -2.58 -18.63
CA GLU A 139 2.47 -3.59 -17.62
C GLU A 139 3.15 -4.82 -18.22
N LEU A 140 2.75 -5.24 -19.42
CA LEU A 140 3.40 -6.35 -20.14
C LEU A 140 4.75 -5.92 -20.76
N GLY A 141 4.91 -4.64 -21.12
CA GLY A 141 6.13 -4.08 -21.71
C GLY A 141 7.29 -3.84 -20.73
N ALA A 142 7.03 -3.72 -19.43
CA ALA A 142 8.06 -3.45 -18.41
C ALA A 142 8.87 -4.69 -17.94
N THR A 143 8.70 -5.82 -18.63
CA THR A 143 9.32 -7.12 -18.33
C THR A 143 10.88 -7.14 -18.33
N PRO A 144 11.64 -6.25 -19.02
CA PRO A 144 13.11 -6.28 -18.90
C PRO A 144 13.66 -5.64 -17.61
N ALA A 145 12.92 -4.74 -16.94
CA ALA A 145 13.45 -3.99 -15.79
C ALA A 145 13.42 -4.78 -14.47
N ILE A 146 12.53 -5.77 -14.35
CA ILE A 146 12.38 -6.59 -13.14
C ILE A 146 13.60 -7.50 -12.94
N ARG A 147 14.18 -8.04 -14.01
CA ARG A 147 15.38 -8.89 -13.94
C ARG A 147 16.60 -8.13 -13.42
N ARG A 148 16.73 -6.84 -13.76
CA ARG A 148 17.87 -6.00 -13.35
C ARG A 148 17.78 -5.61 -11.87
N HIS A 149 16.58 -5.31 -11.37
CA HIS A 149 16.37 -5.04 -9.94
C HIS A 149 16.53 -6.30 -9.07
N LEU A 150 16.12 -7.47 -9.57
CA LEU A 150 16.33 -8.75 -8.86
C LEU A 150 17.82 -9.12 -8.76
N ARG A 151 18.65 -8.84 -9.78
CA ARG A 151 20.10 -9.08 -9.71
C ARG A 151 20.79 -8.14 -8.73
N ALA A 152 20.43 -6.86 -8.73
CA ALA A 152 20.95 -5.89 -7.76
C ALA A 152 20.63 -6.31 -6.31
N ALA A 153 19.37 -6.69 -6.05
CA ALA A 153 18.94 -7.15 -4.72
C ALA A 153 19.63 -8.46 -4.28
N ARG A 154 20.00 -9.34 -5.20
CA ARG A 154 20.72 -10.59 -4.89
C ARG A 154 22.19 -10.36 -4.55
N THR A 155 22.82 -9.36 -5.19
CA THR A 155 24.23 -9.01 -4.94
C THR A 155 24.43 -8.31 -3.60
N GLU A 156 23.38 -7.67 -3.08
CA GLU A 156 23.38 -6.97 -1.80
C GLU A 156 23.13 -7.91 -0.60
N LEU A 157 22.61 -9.11 -0.85
CA LEU A 157 22.42 -10.18 0.15
C LEU A 157 23.64 -11.11 0.30
N GLU A 158 24.64 -10.98 -0.57
CA GLU A 158 25.87 -11.80 -0.57
C GLU A 158 27.08 -11.03 0.01
N ARG A 159 26.86 -9.87 0.64
CA ARG A 159 27.84 -9.11 1.43
C ARG A 159 27.44 -9.09 2.89
#